data_AF-A0A660M7Q5-F1
#
_entry.id   AF-A0A660M7Q5-F1
#
_cell.length_a   1.000
_cell.length_b   1.000
_cell.length_c   1.000
_cell.angle_alpha   90.00
_cell.angle_beta   90.00
_cell.angle_gamma   90.00
#
_symmetry.space_group_name_H-M   'P 1'
#
loop_
_entity.id
_entity.type
_entity.pdbx_description
1 polymer ?
#
loop_
_entity_poly.entity_id
_entity_poly.type
_entity_poly.pdbx_seq_one_letter_code
_entity_poly.pdbx_strand_id
1 'polypeptide(L)'
;AEVSALLGRLPSAVGYQPNLQQEMGALQERITSTKKGSITSVQAVYVPADDLTDPAPATTFAHLDATIVMNRALTEIGIYPAVDVLDSSSNSLDPEVVGE
;
A
#
# COMPACT_ATOMS: atom_id res chain seq x y z
N ALA A 1 9.48 10.60 -8.08
CA ALA A 1 10.41 10.24 -9.17
C ALA A 1 10.71 11.42 -10.10
N GLU A 2 9.71 11.97 -10.81
CA GLU A 2 9.91 13.03 -11.82
C GLU A 2 10.59 14.29 -11.27
N VAL A 3 10.13 14.81 -10.14
CA VAL A 3 10.73 15.99 -9.49
C VAL A 3 12.15 15.70 -8.99
N SER A 4 12.39 14.49 -8.47
CA SER A 4 13.72 14.09 -7.99
C SER A 4 14.74 13.99 -9.14
N ALA A 5 14.31 13.51 -10.31
CA ALA A 5 15.13 13.47 -11.52
C ALA A 5 15.44 14.87 -12.04
N LEU A 6 14.45 15.78 -12.03
CA LEU A 6 14.64 17.19 -12.40
C LEU A 6 15.57 17.95 -11.43
N LEU A 7 15.60 17.55 -10.16
CA LEU A 7 16.50 18.10 -9.14
C LEU A 7 17.91 17.50 -9.17
N GLY A 8 18.23 16.65 -10.15
CA GLY A 8 19.56 16.07 -10.34
C GLY A 8 19.97 15.05 -9.26
N ARG A 9 19.01 14.49 -8.52
CA ARG A 9 19.29 13.45 -7.53
C ARG A 9 19.54 12.11 -8.24
N LEU A 10 20.54 11.37 -7.77
CA LEU A 10 20.82 10.02 -8.28
C LEU A 10 19.59 9.12 -8.10
N PRO A 11 19.13 8.42 -9.17
CA PRO A 11 18.03 7.49 -9.06
C PRO A 11 18.44 6.28 -8.20
N SER A 12 17.46 5.76 -7.46
CA SER A 12 17.56 4.52 -6.69
C SER A 12 17.05 3.32 -7.51
N ALA A 13 16.80 2.18 -6.86
CA ALA A 13 16.23 0.98 -7.46
C ALA A 13 15.02 1.31 -8.36
N VAL A 14 15.01 0.72 -9.57
CA VAL A 14 13.93 0.84 -10.57
C VAL A 14 13.61 2.29 -11.00
N GLY A 15 14.51 3.25 -10.74
CA GLY A 15 14.34 4.65 -11.15
C GLY A 15 13.55 5.52 -10.15
N TYR A 16 13.25 4.98 -8.97
CA TYR A 16 12.61 5.74 -7.89
C TYR A 16 13.58 6.71 -7.21
N GLN A 17 13.01 7.67 -6.50
CA GLN A 17 13.78 8.62 -5.70
C GLN A 17 14.44 7.91 -4.49
N PRO A 18 15.68 8.26 -4.12
CA PRO A 18 16.39 7.60 -3.03
C PRO A 18 15.75 7.82 -1.65
N ASN A 19 14.95 8.88 -1.50
CA ASN A 19 14.21 9.21 -0.29
C ASN A 19 12.76 8.72 -0.29
N LEU A 20 12.39 7.78 -1.18
CA LEU A 20 11.01 7.27 -1.31
C LEU A 20 10.44 6.77 0.02
N GLN A 21 11.20 5.96 0.74
CA GLN A 21 10.79 5.41 2.04
C GLN A 21 10.50 6.51 3.07
N GLN A 22 11.38 7.50 3.16
CA GLN A 22 11.24 8.57 4.14
C GLN A 22 10.04 9.47 3.84
N GLU A 23 9.83 9.84 2.58
CA GLU A 23 8.69 10.66 2.18
C GLU A 23 7.36 9.91 2.35
N MET A 24 7.33 8.62 2.00
CA MET A 24 6.15 7.78 2.21
C MET A 24 5.83 7.64 3.69
N GLY A 25 6.81 7.31 4.54
CA GLY A 25 6.61 7.20 5.98
C GLY A 25 6.12 8.51 6.61
N ALA A 26 6.70 9.65 6.25
CA ALA A 26 6.26 10.94 6.78
C ALA A 26 4.80 11.29 6.44
N LEU A 27 4.28 10.78 5.31
CA LEU A 27 2.88 10.93 4.95
C LEU A 27 2.00 9.92 5.70
N GLN A 28 2.36 8.64 5.66
CA GLN A 28 1.57 7.55 6.21
C GLN A 28 1.43 7.62 7.73
N GLU A 29 2.50 7.97 8.44
CA GLU A 29 2.48 8.09 9.92
C GLU A 29 1.56 9.20 10.44
N ARG A 30 1.18 10.15 9.58
CA ARG A 30 0.18 11.17 9.95
C ARG A 30 -1.24 10.63 9.92
N ILE A 31 -1.45 9.51 9.23
CA ILE A 31 -2.74 8.85 9.06
C ILE A 31 -2.82 7.74 10.11
N THR A 32 -3.14 8.14 11.34
CA THR A 32 -3.24 7.19 12.45
C THR A 32 -4.29 7.61 13.47
N SER A 33 -4.62 6.70 14.38
CA SER A 33 -5.51 6.97 15.49
C SER A 33 -4.76 7.56 16.67
N THR A 34 -5.28 8.66 17.22
CA THR A 34 -4.73 9.33 18.40
C THR A 34 -5.74 9.32 19.54
N LYS A 35 -5.30 9.71 20.74
CA LYS A 35 -6.20 9.86 21.90
C LYS A 35 -7.32 10.90 21.69
N LYS A 36 -7.18 11.80 20.70
CA LYS A 36 -8.17 12.85 20.42
C LYS A 36 -9.19 12.46 19.37
N GLY A 37 -8.91 11.43 18.57
CA GLY A 37 -9.73 11.04 17.44
C GLY A 37 -8.98 10.09 16.50
N SER A 38 -9.71 9.54 15.53
CA SER A 38 -9.19 8.54 14.59
C SER A 38 -9.34 9.03 13.15
N ILE A 39 -8.36 8.68 12.32
CA ILE A 39 -8.43 8.82 10.86
C ILE A 39 -8.29 7.42 10.28
N THR A 40 -9.33 6.95 9.59
CA THR A 40 -9.28 5.74 8.77
C THR A 40 -9.12 6.15 7.32
N SER A 41 -8.06 5.70 6.65
CA SER A 41 -7.83 5.99 5.23
C SER A 41 -8.01 4.75 4.37
N VAL A 42 -8.61 4.95 3.20
CA VAL A 42 -8.66 3.95 2.13
C VAL A 42 -7.83 4.51 0.98
N GLN A 43 -6.74 3.84 0.66
CA GLN A 43 -5.75 4.32 -0.31
C GLN A 43 -5.68 3.37 -1.49
N ALA A 44 -5.90 3.91 -2.69
CA ALA A 44 -5.73 3.16 -3.93
C ALA A 44 -4.24 3.16 -4.31
N VAL A 45 -3.60 1.99 -4.20
CA VAL A 45 -2.21 1.78 -4.62
C VAL A 45 -2.21 1.18 -6.01
N TYR A 46 -1.64 1.90 -6.97
CA TYR A 46 -1.42 1.37 -8.31
C TYR A 46 -0.14 0.53 -8.31
N VAL A 47 -0.26 -0.74 -8.72
CA VAL A 47 0.86 -1.67 -8.85
C VAL A 47 1.35 -1.62 -10.31
N PRO A 48 2.56 -1.11 -10.58
CA PRO A 48 3.09 -1.08 -11.94
C PRO A 48 3.30 -2.50 -12.47
N ALA A 49 2.79 -2.77 -13.67
CA ALA A 49 2.97 -4.05 -14.36
C ALA A 49 2.53 -5.30 -13.56
N ASP A 50 1.59 -5.13 -12.62
CA ASP A 50 1.12 -6.20 -11.72
C ASP A 50 2.24 -6.84 -10.86
N ASP A 51 3.36 -6.14 -10.64
CA ASP A 51 4.49 -6.59 -9.82
C ASP A 51 4.46 -6.03 -8.39
N LEU A 52 4.09 -6.88 -7.42
CA LEU A 52 4.05 -6.54 -5.99
C LEU A 52 5.44 -6.37 -5.36
N THR A 53 6.51 -6.79 -6.04
CA THR A 53 7.89 -6.66 -5.55
C THR A 53 8.52 -5.31 -5.90
N ASP A 54 7.82 -4.45 -6.65
CA ASP A 54 8.27 -3.11 -6.96
C ASP A 54 8.48 -2.28 -5.67
N PRO A 55 9.54 -1.44 -5.59
CA PRO A 55 9.83 -0.65 -4.39
C PRO A 55 8.70 0.27 -3.94
N ALA A 56 7.85 0.77 -4.84
CA ALA A 56 6.74 1.66 -4.46
C ALA A 56 5.62 0.93 -3.68
N PRO A 57 5.00 -0.14 -4.20
CA PRO A 57 4.04 -0.91 -3.43
C PRO A 57 4.67 -1.57 -2.20
N ALA A 58 5.89 -2.12 -2.32
CA ALA A 58 6.57 -2.76 -1.19
C ALA A 58 6.76 -1.82 0.01
N THR A 59 7.13 -0.55 -0.24
CA THR A 59 7.27 0.45 0.82
C THR A 59 5.93 0.97 1.34
N THR A 60 4.91 1.01 0.50
CA THR A 60 3.56 1.43 0.91
C THR A 60 2.91 0.37 1.80
N PHE A 61 3.00 -0.90 1.43
CA PHE A 61 2.41 -2.02 2.17
C PHE A 61 2.98 -2.15 3.58
N ALA A 62 4.24 -1.79 3.80
CA ALA A 62 4.86 -1.79 5.13
C ALA A 62 4.17 -0.83 6.13
N HIS A 63 3.39 0.14 5.65
CA HIS A 63 2.66 1.10 6.47
C HIS A 63 1.14 0.86 6.52
N LEU A 64 0.62 -0.15 5.81
CA LEU A 64 -0.81 -0.43 5.78
C LEU A 64 -1.17 -1.50 6.80
N ASP A 65 -2.22 -1.24 7.59
CA ASP A 65 -2.76 -2.20 8.57
C ASP A 65 -3.59 -3.32 7.92
N ALA A 66 -4.11 -3.07 6.72
CA ALA A 66 -4.84 -4.03 5.92
C ALA A 66 -4.61 -3.77 4.43
N THR A 67 -4.49 -4.83 3.67
CA THR A 67 -4.35 -4.80 2.21
C THR A 67 -5.51 -5.55 1.57
N ILE A 68 -6.17 -4.90 0.62
CA ILE A 68 -7.22 -5.52 -0.21
C ILE A 68 -6.67 -5.58 -1.62
N VAL A 69 -6.35 -6.77 -2.09
CA VAL A 69 -5.79 -7.00 -3.43
C VAL A 69 -6.94 -7.25 -4.41
N MET A 70 -6.95 -6.48 -5.49
CA MET A 70 -7.95 -6.60 -6.56
C MET A 70 -7.35 -7.37 -7.73
N ASN A 71 -7.90 -8.54 -8.06
CA ASN A 71 -7.33 -9.44 -9.06
C ASN A 71 -8.11 -9.38 -10.39
N ARG A 72 -7.39 -9.19 -11.50
CA ARG A 72 -7.95 -9.14 -12.85
C ARG A 72 -8.65 -10.46 -13.22
N ALA A 73 -8.09 -11.60 -12.85
CA ALA A 73 -8.65 -12.92 -13.18
C ALA A 73 -10.04 -13.13 -12.57
N LEU A 74 -10.31 -12.59 -11.37
CA LEU A 74 -11.63 -12.64 -10.73
C LEU A 74 -12.67 -11.79 -11.47
N THR A 75 -12.22 -10.66 -12.02
CA THR A 75 -13.07 -9.79 -12.85
C THR A 75 -13.47 -10.50 -14.16
N GLU A 76 -12.54 -11.24 -14.77
CA GLU A 76 -12.78 -11.96 -16.04
C GLU A 76 -13.84 -13.07 -15.92
N ILE A 77 -13.98 -13.69 -14.73
CA ILE A 77 -15.03 -14.67 -14.44
C ILE A 77 -16.32 -14.06 -13.87
N GLY A 78 -16.40 -12.72 -13.80
CA GLY A 78 -17.61 -11.98 -13.41
C GLY A 78 -17.82 -11.82 -11.90
N ILE A 79 -16.80 -12.03 -11.07
CA ILE A 79 -16.90 -11.83 -9.62
C ILE A 79 -16.69 -10.35 -9.27
N TYR A 80 -17.68 -9.77 -8.58
CA TYR A 80 -17.63 -8.39 -8.10
C TYR A 80 -18.08 -8.30 -6.63
N PRO A 81 -17.30 -7.63 -5.75
CA PRO A 81 -15.99 -7.01 -6.02
C PRO A 81 -14.90 -8.07 -6.26
N ALA A 82 -13.93 -7.77 -7.13
CA ALA A 82 -12.87 -8.69 -7.55
C ALA A 82 -11.74 -8.80 -6.51
N VAL A 83 -12.11 -9.03 -5.25
CA VAL A 83 -11.20 -9.12 -4.11
C VAL A 83 -10.58 -10.51 -4.07
N ASP A 84 -9.26 -10.57 -4.07
CA ASP A 84 -8.51 -11.80 -3.83
C ASP A 84 -8.38 -12.04 -2.32
N VAL A 85 -9.16 -12.98 -1.80
CA VAL A 85 -9.18 -13.28 -0.35
C VAL A 85 -7.94 -13.99 0.16
N LEU A 86 -7.11 -14.54 -0.74
CA LEU A 86 -5.88 -15.24 -0.36
C LEU A 86 -4.70 -14.26 -0.28
N ASP A 87 -4.67 -13.29 -1.20
CA ASP A 87 -3.61 -12.26 -1.23
C ASP A 87 -3.96 -11.02 -0.39
N SER A 88 -5.22 -10.86 0.01
CA SER A 88 -5.65 -9.81 0.94
C SER A 88 -5.40 -10.21 2.39
N SER A 89 -4.94 -9.27 3.21
CA SER A 89 -4.63 -9.53 4.62
C SER A 89 -5.02 -8.35 5.50
N SER A 90 -5.21 -8.61 6.79
CA SER A 90 -5.44 -7.57 7.78
C SER A 90 -4.82 -7.95 9.12
N ASN A 91 -4.12 -7.02 9.74
CA ASN A 91 -3.58 -7.17 11.09
C ASN A 91 -4.69 -7.28 12.16
N SER A 92 -5.90 -6.82 11.84
CA SER A 92 -7.05 -6.95 12.73
C SER A 92 -7.75 -8.31 12.61
N LEU A 93 -7.38 -9.16 11.63
CA LEU A 93 -7.94 -10.49 11.46
C LEU A 93 -7.23 -11.50 12.39
N ASP A 94 -7.28 -11.22 13.68
CA ASP A 94 -6.77 -12.07 14.76
C ASP A 94 -7.91 -12.36 15.74
N PRO A 95 -8.13 -13.63 16.16
CA PRO A 95 -9.16 -13.97 17.14
C PRO A 95 -9.11 -13.13 18.43
N GLU A 96 -7.94 -12.64 18.85
CA GLU A 96 -7.81 -11.75 20.01
C GLU A 96 -8.44 -10.36 19.78
N VAL A 97 -8.57 -9.94 18.53
CA VAL A 97 -9.12 -8.64 18.12
C VAL A 97 -10.59 -8.74 17.70
N VAL A 98 -10.95 -9.74 16.89
CA VAL A 98 -12.32 -9.89 16.35
C VAL A 98 -13.24 -10.75 17.21
N GLY A 99 -12.70 -11.60 18.08
CA GLY A 99 -13.47 -12.62 18.79
C GLY A 99 -13.80 -13.83 17.89
N GLU A 100 -14.52 -14.82 18.45
CA GLU A 100 -15.04 -15.99 17.71
C GLU A 100 -16.12 -15.63 16.68
#